data_AF-A0A2V8GQZ1-F1
#
_entry.id   AF-A0A2V8GQZ1-F1
#
_cell.length_a   1.000
_cell.length_b   1.000
_cell.length_c   1.000
_cell.angle_alpha   90.00
_cell.angle_beta   90.00
_cell.angle_gamma   90.00
#
_symmetry.space_group_name_H-M   'P 1'
#
loop_
_entity.id
_entity.type
_entity.pdbx_description
1 polymer ?
#
loop_
_entity_poly.entity_id
_entity_poly.type
_entity_poly.pdbx_seq_one_letter_code
_entity_poly.pdbx_strand_id
1 'polypeptide(L)'
;MALPAFAEDGDLPVGLHRASLIEVLNRFGSGSSKRARLSKRLERIYRLAVRTGRLRRFVVFGSFITGEPEPNDVDVFLLMEDSFDVDQTSDELRLLFEHSAAQAYFGASIFWLRRFSSHFQRAGRNRGLA
;
A
#
# COMPACT_ATOMS: atom_id res chain seq x y z
N MET A 1 15.96 3.55 9.10
CA MET A 1 15.44 4.06 10.39
C MET A 1 14.55 2.95 10.92
N ALA A 2 14.75 2.51 12.16
CA ALA A 2 13.92 1.44 12.72
C ALA A 2 12.47 1.94 12.90
N LEU A 3 11.50 1.04 12.69
CA LEU A 3 10.10 1.30 13.03
C LEU A 3 9.99 1.60 14.54
N PRO A 4 9.13 2.54 14.97
CA PRO A 4 8.98 2.91 16.39
C PRO A 4 8.41 1.76 17.21
N ALA A 5 8.69 1.68 18.52
CA ALA A 5 8.09 0.68 19.40
C ALA A 5 6.55 0.79 19.41
N PHE A 6 5.86 -0.27 19.82
CA PHE A 6 4.42 -0.20 20.04
C PHE A 6 4.09 0.71 21.22
N ALA A 7 2.93 1.37 21.15
CA ALA A 7 2.30 2.01 22.30
C ALA A 7 1.70 0.95 23.25
N GLU A 8 1.17 1.39 24.37
CA GLU A 8 0.62 0.51 25.42
C GLU A 8 -0.56 -0.35 24.94
N ASP A 9 -1.28 0.13 23.93
CA ASP A 9 -2.41 -0.56 23.27
C ASP A 9 -1.96 -1.63 22.26
N GLY A 10 -0.65 -1.73 21.97
CA GLY A 10 -0.11 -2.66 20.99
C GLY A 10 -0.11 -2.13 19.55
N ASP A 11 -0.49 -0.87 19.32
CA ASP A 11 -0.44 -0.25 18.01
C ASP A 11 0.87 0.52 17.79
N LEU A 12 1.19 0.79 16.53
CA LEU A 12 2.22 1.78 16.23
C LEU A 12 1.69 3.18 16.58
N PRO A 13 2.56 4.11 17.04
CA PRO A 13 2.17 5.50 17.26
C PRO A 13 1.48 6.09 16.02
N VAL A 14 0.53 7.01 16.20
CA VAL A 14 -0.20 7.61 15.08
C VAL A 14 0.75 8.27 14.09
N GLY A 15 0.63 7.93 12.80
CA GLY A 15 1.39 8.55 11.72
C GLY A 15 1.85 7.56 10.64
N LEU A 16 2.57 8.08 9.65
CA LEU A 16 3.19 7.28 8.58
C LEU A 16 4.64 6.96 8.92
N HIS A 17 4.91 5.69 9.20
CA HIS A 17 6.25 5.21 9.51
C HIS A 17 6.92 4.64 8.27
N ARG A 18 8.05 5.22 7.87
CA ARG A 18 8.80 4.74 6.72
C ARG A 18 9.60 3.49 7.10
N ALA A 19 9.45 2.44 6.32
CA ALA A 19 10.22 1.20 6.42
C ALA A 19 10.37 0.55 5.05
N SER A 20 11.43 -0.23 4.92
CA SER A 20 11.58 -1.20 3.83
C SER A 20 10.64 -2.39 4.04
N LEU A 21 10.34 -3.11 2.95
CA LEU A 21 9.57 -4.35 3.06
C LEU A 21 10.24 -5.34 4.03
N ILE A 22 11.57 -5.47 3.99
CA ILE A 22 12.31 -6.40 4.85
C ILE A 22 12.14 -6.04 6.33
N GLU A 23 12.20 -4.76 6.69
CA GLU A 23 11.95 -4.30 8.07
C GLU A 23 10.52 -4.64 8.53
N VAL A 24 9.53 -4.45 7.66
CA VAL A 24 8.12 -4.81 7.95
C VAL A 24 7.97 -6.32 8.14
N LEU A 25 8.52 -7.14 7.24
CA LEU A 25 8.42 -8.60 7.33
C LEU A 25 9.17 -9.16 8.54
N ASN A 26 10.37 -8.65 8.85
CA ASN A 26 11.13 -9.07 10.01
C ASN A 26 10.42 -8.73 11.32
N ARG A 27 9.74 -7.58 11.37
CA ARG A 27 9.07 -7.13 12.59
C ARG A 27 7.72 -7.80 12.81
N PHE A 28 6.89 -7.89 11.77
CA PHE A 28 5.49 -8.30 11.91
C PHE A 28 5.22 -9.72 11.39
N GLY A 29 6.20 -10.34 10.73
CA GLY A 29 6.04 -11.66 10.13
C GLY A 29 6.33 -12.85 11.03
N SER A 30 6.88 -12.61 12.22
CA SER A 30 7.20 -13.63 13.22
C SER A 30 6.10 -13.77 14.29
N GLY A 31 6.24 -14.76 15.18
CA GLY A 31 5.36 -14.94 16.34
C GLY A 31 4.20 -15.91 16.13
N SER A 32 3.79 -16.18 14.89
CA SER A 32 2.84 -17.25 14.58
C SER A 32 2.95 -17.75 13.14
N SER A 33 2.45 -18.96 12.88
CA SER A 33 2.35 -19.49 11.52
C SER A 33 1.44 -18.64 10.63
N LYS A 34 0.40 -18.01 11.21
CA LYS A 34 -0.49 -17.06 10.53
C LYS A 34 0.29 -15.83 10.05
N ARG A 35 1.09 -15.20 10.91
CA ARG A 35 1.95 -14.06 10.55
C ARG A 35 2.98 -14.41 9.47
N ALA A 36 3.57 -15.61 9.52
CA ALA A 36 4.46 -16.09 8.47
C ALA A 36 3.75 -16.27 7.12
N ARG A 37 2.51 -16.77 7.11
CA ARG A 37 1.69 -16.89 5.90
C ARG A 37 1.31 -15.52 5.33
N LEU A 38 0.88 -14.60 6.19
CA LEU A 38 0.52 -13.23 5.79
C LEU A 38 1.73 -12.46 5.25
N SER A 39 2.92 -12.69 5.80
CA SER A 39 4.17 -12.12 5.29
C SER A 39 4.47 -12.52 3.85
N LYS A 40 4.28 -13.80 3.52
CA LYS A 40 4.42 -14.29 2.13
C LYS A 40 3.41 -13.64 1.19
N ARG A 41 2.17 -13.40 1.66
CA ARG A 41 1.15 -12.68 0.88
C ARG A 41 1.57 -11.23 0.65
N LEU A 42 1.98 -10.52 1.70
CA LEU A 42 2.44 -9.14 1.63
C LEU A 42 3.62 -8.99 0.67
N GLU A 43 4.60 -9.88 0.75
CA GLU A 43 5.75 -9.89 -0.14
C GLU A 43 5.35 -10.11 -1.60
N ARG A 44 4.44 -11.05 -1.88
CA ARG A 44 3.90 -11.29 -3.22
C ARG A 44 3.21 -10.03 -3.76
N ILE A 45 2.33 -9.44 -2.96
CA ILE A 45 1.57 -8.23 -3.31
C ILE A 45 2.52 -7.07 -3.60
N TYR A 46 3.52 -6.85 -2.75
CA TYR A 46 4.54 -5.82 -2.95
C TYR A 46 5.29 -6.00 -4.28
N ARG A 47 5.76 -7.22 -4.58
CA ARG A 47 6.45 -7.51 -5.84
C ARG A 47 5.57 -7.24 -7.06
N LEU A 48 4.30 -7.64 -7.02
CA LEU A 48 3.34 -7.37 -8.09
C LEU A 48 3.07 -5.87 -8.26
N ALA A 49 2.86 -5.14 -7.17
CA ALA A 49 2.67 -3.69 -7.21
C ALA A 49 3.89 -2.96 -7.79
N VAL A 50 5.12 -3.36 -7.41
CA VAL A 50 6.36 -2.80 -7.98
C VAL A 50 6.50 -3.10 -9.47
N ARG A 51 6.13 -4.31 -9.93
CA ARG A 51 6.18 -4.71 -11.35
C ARG A 51 5.34 -3.81 -12.26
N THR A 52 4.36 -3.08 -11.73
CA THR A 52 3.59 -2.09 -12.51
C THR A 52 4.46 -0.95 -13.03
N GLY A 53 5.61 -0.67 -12.40
CA GLY A 53 6.46 0.48 -12.71
C GLY A 53 5.82 1.85 -12.41
N ARG A 54 4.62 1.88 -11.82
CA ARG A 54 3.83 3.09 -11.55
C ARG A 54 3.44 3.25 -10.08
N LEU A 55 3.96 2.40 -9.20
CA LEU A 55 3.73 2.47 -7.76
C LEU A 55 4.48 3.64 -7.12
N ARG A 56 3.74 4.55 -6.48
CA ARG A 56 4.31 5.68 -5.72
C ARG A 56 4.55 5.37 -4.26
N ARG A 57 3.56 4.76 -3.61
CA ARG A 57 3.60 4.40 -2.20
C ARG A 57 2.87 3.10 -2.00
N PHE A 58 3.45 2.29 -1.13
CA PHE A 58 2.88 1.05 -0.64
C PHE A 58 2.69 1.23 0.86
N VAL A 59 1.45 1.39 1.32
CA VAL A 59 1.15 1.64 2.72
C VAL A 59 0.49 0.40 3.29
N VAL A 60 1.05 -0.13 4.37
CA VAL A 60 0.47 -1.26 5.11
C VAL A 60 -0.23 -0.71 6.34
N PHE A 61 -1.43 -1.21 6.62
CA PHE A 61 -2.21 -0.80 7.78
C PHE A 61 -2.97 -2.00 8.36
N GLY A 62 -3.89 -1.73 9.29
CA GLY A 62 -4.75 -2.75 9.88
C GLY A 62 -4.02 -3.71 10.81
N SER A 63 -4.66 -4.84 11.09
CA SER A 63 -4.28 -5.77 12.17
C SER A 63 -2.87 -6.36 12.02
N PHE A 64 -2.35 -6.49 10.80
CA PHE A 64 -1.04 -7.11 10.57
C PHE A 64 0.13 -6.36 11.24
N ILE A 65 0.06 -5.03 11.32
CA ILE A 65 1.13 -4.17 11.85
C ILE A 65 0.98 -3.83 13.33
N THR A 66 0.11 -4.52 14.05
CA THR A 66 -0.13 -4.33 15.50
C THR A 66 0.51 -5.46 16.30
N GLY A 67 0.37 -5.43 17.63
CA GLY A 67 0.74 -6.50 18.56
C GLY A 67 -0.22 -7.70 18.58
N GLU A 68 -1.28 -7.70 17.78
CA GLU A 68 -2.28 -8.78 17.77
C GLU A 68 -1.67 -10.14 17.40
N PRO A 69 -1.84 -11.22 18.20
CA PRO A 69 -1.18 -12.50 17.90
C PRO A 69 -1.61 -13.13 16.56
N GLU A 70 -2.88 -12.93 16.19
CA GLU A 70 -3.53 -13.56 15.04
C GLU A 70 -4.25 -12.57 14.10
N PRO A 71 -3.52 -11.67 13.42
CA PRO A 71 -4.12 -10.71 12.48
C PRO A 71 -4.96 -11.38 11.40
N ASN A 72 -6.01 -10.72 10.92
CA ASN A 72 -6.99 -11.31 10.00
C ASN A 72 -6.39 -11.57 8.61
N ASP A 73 -5.98 -10.51 7.94
CA ASP A 73 -5.35 -10.47 6.63
C ASP A 73 -4.27 -9.38 6.58
N VAL A 74 -3.82 -9.01 5.39
CA VAL A 74 -2.92 -7.87 5.18
C VAL A 74 -3.68 -6.78 4.45
N ASP A 75 -3.75 -5.61 5.09
CA ASP A 75 -4.39 -4.44 4.52
C ASP A 75 -3.35 -3.54 3.84
N VAL A 76 -3.57 -3.25 2.56
CA VAL A 76 -2.63 -2.47 1.74
C VAL A 76 -3.36 -1.36 1.02
N PHE A 77 -2.77 -0.16 1.09
CA PHE A 77 -3.17 0.99 0.30
C PHE A 77 -2.07 1.32 -0.72
N LEU A 78 -2.43 1.30 -2.01
CA LEU A 78 -1.54 1.61 -3.12
C LEU A 78 -1.79 3.03 -3.64
N LEU A 79 -0.76 3.86 -3.61
CA LEU A 79 -0.76 5.12 -4.34
C LEU A 79 -0.09 4.90 -5.70
N MET A 80 -0.81 5.13 -6.78
CA MET A 80 -0.29 4.99 -8.15
C MET A 80 0.01 6.36 -8.76
N GLU A 81 0.92 6.39 -9.75
CA GLU A 81 1.14 7.58 -10.58
C GLU A 81 -0.15 7.98 -11.31
N ASP A 82 -0.26 9.26 -11.66
CA ASP A 82 -1.44 9.82 -12.35
C ASP A 82 -1.74 9.11 -13.68
N SER A 83 -0.68 8.79 -14.42
CA SER A 83 -0.73 8.11 -15.71
C SER A 83 -0.98 6.59 -15.60
N PHE A 84 -1.31 6.07 -14.42
CA PHE A 84 -1.53 4.64 -14.25
C PHE A 84 -2.90 4.23 -14.81
N ASP A 85 -2.88 3.24 -15.71
CA ASP A 85 -4.08 2.69 -16.33
C ASP A 85 -4.18 1.19 -16.02
N VAL A 86 -5.21 0.80 -15.27
CA VAL A 86 -5.43 -0.60 -14.86
C VAL A 86 -5.71 -1.48 -16.08
N ASP A 87 -6.36 -0.93 -17.10
CA ASP A 87 -6.75 -1.67 -18.29
C ASP A 87 -5.53 -2.01 -19.16
N GLN A 88 -4.38 -1.38 -18.94
CA GLN A 88 -3.12 -1.70 -19.62
C GLN A 88 -2.25 -2.70 -18.85
N THR A 89 -2.70 -3.16 -17.67
CA THR A 89 -1.97 -4.17 -16.90
C THR A 89 -2.34 -5.59 -17.33
N SER A 90 -1.42 -6.54 -17.13
CA SER A 90 -1.70 -7.97 -17.35
C SER A 90 -2.80 -8.47 -16.41
N ASP A 91 -3.51 -9.54 -16.79
CA ASP A 91 -4.63 -10.07 -16.00
C ASP A 91 -4.27 -10.40 -14.55
N GLU A 92 -3.08 -10.95 -14.27
CA GLU A 92 -2.62 -11.20 -12.90
C GLU A 92 -2.50 -9.91 -12.06
N LEU A 93 -2.06 -8.81 -12.68
CA LEU A 93 -1.86 -7.53 -11.99
C LEU A 93 -3.19 -6.81 -11.76
N ARG A 94 -4.15 -6.94 -12.67
CA ARG A 94 -5.50 -6.37 -12.53
C ARG A 94 -6.18 -6.81 -11.23
N LEU A 95 -5.91 -8.04 -10.77
CA LEU A 95 -6.44 -8.58 -9.52
C LEU A 95 -6.04 -7.74 -8.29
N LEU A 96 -4.93 -6.99 -8.33
CA LEU A 96 -4.56 -6.08 -7.22
C LEU A 96 -5.48 -4.87 -7.11
N PHE A 97 -6.15 -4.50 -8.20
CA PHE A 97 -6.88 -3.23 -8.34
C PHE A 97 -8.39 -3.39 -8.23
N GLU A 98 -8.86 -4.62 -8.01
CA GLU A 98 -10.25 -4.93 -7.70
C GLU A 98 -10.31 -5.59 -6.32
N HIS A 99 -10.97 -4.93 -5.36
CA HIS A 99 -10.93 -5.33 -3.95
C HIS A 99 -11.42 -6.76 -3.72
N SER A 100 -12.54 -7.16 -4.33
CA SER A 100 -13.11 -8.49 -4.14
C SER A 100 -12.23 -9.58 -4.77
N ALA A 101 -11.70 -9.36 -5.96
CA ALA A 101 -10.72 -10.25 -6.58
C ALA A 101 -9.42 -10.33 -5.76
N ALA A 102 -8.92 -9.22 -5.23
CA ALA A 102 -7.73 -9.21 -4.38
C ALA A 102 -7.94 -10.07 -3.12
N GLN A 103 -9.10 -9.93 -2.47
CA GLN A 103 -9.46 -10.72 -1.30
C GLN A 103 -9.59 -12.20 -1.63
N ALA A 104 -10.25 -12.54 -2.74
CA ALA A 104 -10.44 -13.92 -3.17
C ALA A 104 -9.12 -14.61 -3.57
N TYR A 105 -8.25 -13.90 -4.29
CA TYR A 105 -7.06 -14.49 -4.91
C TYR A 105 -5.80 -14.40 -4.03
N PHE A 106 -5.59 -13.26 -3.36
CA PHE A 106 -4.44 -13.06 -2.48
C PHE A 106 -4.76 -13.28 -1.00
N GLY A 107 -6.03 -13.20 -0.60
CA GLY A 107 -6.43 -13.19 0.81
C GLY A 107 -5.92 -11.95 1.53
N ALA A 108 -6.12 -10.79 0.91
CA ALA A 108 -5.65 -9.48 1.33
C ALA A 108 -6.61 -8.37 0.90
N SER A 109 -6.85 -7.42 1.80
CA SER A 109 -7.66 -6.24 1.55
C SER A 109 -6.80 -5.16 0.89
N ILE A 110 -6.98 -4.98 -0.43
CA ILE A 110 -6.22 -3.99 -1.20
C ILE A 110 -7.14 -2.85 -1.65
N PHE A 111 -6.69 -1.63 -1.39
CA PHE A 111 -7.30 -0.39 -1.84
C PHE A 111 -6.27 0.42 -2.61
N TRP A 112 -6.71 1.26 -3.55
CA TRP A 112 -5.79 2.06 -4.33
C TRP A 112 -6.42 3.38 -4.79
N LEU A 113 -5.56 4.35 -5.08
CA LEU A 113 -5.95 5.56 -5.80
C LEU A 113 -4.81 6.03 -6.71
N ARG A 114 -5.16 6.85 -7.70
CA ARG A 114 -4.19 7.59 -8.51
C ARG A 114 -3.93 8.95 -7.90
N ARG A 115 -2.65 9.35 -7.88
CA ARG A 115 -2.29 10.72 -7.58
C ARG A 115 -2.79 11.61 -8.71
N PHE A 116 -3.80 12.43 -8.46
CA PHE A 116 -4.14 13.51 -9.37
C PHE A 116 -3.08 14.60 -9.30
N SER A 117 -2.50 14.97 -10.45
CA SER A 117 -1.68 16.17 -10.57
C SER A 117 -2.55 17.27 -11.17
N SER A 118 -2.98 18.24 -10.36
CA SER A 118 -3.63 19.43 -10.91
C SER A 118 -2.59 20.28 -11.64
N HIS A 119 -2.56 20.20 -12.98
CA HIS A 119 -1.93 21.23 -13.78
C HIS A 119 -2.78 22.51 -13.66
N PHE A 120 -2.49 23.34 -12.66
CA PHE A 120 -3.04 24.69 -12.58
C PHE A 120 -2.34 25.56 -13.63
N GLN A 121 -2.87 25.59 -14.85
CA GLN A 121 -2.53 26.65 -15.79
C GLN A 121 -3.12 27.96 -15.26
N ARG A 122 -2.27 28.87 -14.75
CA ARG A 122 -2.66 30.27 -14.56
C ARG A 122 -3.03 30.82 -15.92
N ALA A 123 -4.32 30.94 -16.20
CA ALA A 123 -4.81 31.72 -17.33
C ALA A 123 -4.21 33.13 -17.23
N GLY A 124 -3.39 33.49 -18.22
CA GLY A 124 -2.78 34.80 -18.33
C GLY A 124 -3.87 35.87 -18.33
N ARG A 125 -3.85 36.75 -17.34
CA ARG A 125 -4.65 37.98 -17.36
C ARG A 125 -3.98 38.94 -18.33
N ASN A 126 -4.36 38.85 -19.60
CA ASN A 126 -4.10 39.91 -20.56
C ASN A 126 -5.04 41.07 -20.21
N ARG A 127 -4.53 42.07 -19.48
CA ARG A 127 -5.15 43.39 -19.44
C ARG A 127 -4.24 44.32 -20.22
N GLY A 128 -4.49 44.39 -21.53
CA GLY A 128 -4.20 45.58 -22.28
C GLY A 128 -5.08 46.72 -21.76
N LEU A 129 -4.47 47.88 -21.58
CA LEU A 129 -4.99 49.25 -21.60
C LEU A 129 -3.68 50.05 -21.79
N ALA A 130 -3.37 50.47 -23.01
CA ALA A 130 -3.79 51.76 -23.56
C ALA A 130 -3.26 52.92 -22.72
#